data_AF-A0A839QUB0-F1
#
_entry.id   AF-A0A839QUB0-F1
#
_cell.length_a   1.000
_cell.length_b   1.000
_cell.length_c   1.000
_cell.angle_alpha   90.00
_cell.angle_beta   90.00
_cell.angle_gamma   90.00
#
_symmetry.space_group_name_H-M   'P 1'
#
loop_
_entity.id
_entity.type
_entity.pdbx_description
1 polymer ?
#
loop_
_entity_poly.entity_id
_entity_poly.type
_entity_poly.pdbx_seq_one_letter_code
_entity_poly.pdbx_strand_id
1 'polypeptide(L)'
;MRITTTPEFIDAIGRIVETVPAEAPTRDQRRVAALSYADDFAAIAEAFSRGDDTWFDDFRAAAETRALADPDALRMIGDARDRVGAQQVDSAFAQLFAAGTGSSALDSMVPALRAYDSDLTAEAVMGIGAAVLFGLAPWEYVPYHDASASSFLRRLGTEPWPIDEPSDRYEQVIGALAILLRVSRQADGPLRDLVDAQIAVDQLMR
;
A
#
# COMPACT_ATOMS: atom_id res chain seq x y z
N MET A 1 15.33 -6.76 2.57
CA MET A 1 16.30 -5.66 2.79
C MET A 1 16.49 -5.39 4.30
N ARG A 2 17.71 -5.07 4.80
CA ARG A 2 17.92 -4.68 6.22
C ARG A 2 17.88 -3.15 6.34
N ILE A 3 16.78 -2.62 6.87
CA ILE A 3 16.75 -1.21 7.30
C ILE A 3 17.76 -1.07 8.44
N THR A 4 18.87 -0.38 8.19
CA THR A 4 19.82 0.01 9.23
C THR A 4 19.17 1.10 10.08
N THR A 5 18.67 0.71 11.25
CA THR A 5 18.14 1.62 12.27
C THR A 5 19.27 2.50 12.81
N THR A 6 19.48 3.67 12.22
CA THR A 6 20.42 4.65 12.77
C THR A 6 19.79 5.35 14.00
N PRO A 7 20.60 5.89 14.92
CA PRO A 7 20.08 6.70 16.02
C PRO A 7 19.21 7.88 15.56
N GLU A 8 19.58 8.52 14.43
CA GLU A 8 18.84 9.61 13.80
C GLU A 8 17.47 9.17 13.30
N PHE A 9 17.39 7.96 12.72
CA PHE A 9 16.15 7.33 12.29
C PHE A 9 15.22 7.05 13.49
N ILE A 10 15.77 6.53 14.58
CA ILE A 10 15.00 6.27 15.81
C ILE A 10 14.52 7.59 16.45
N ASP A 11 15.36 8.63 16.47
CA ASP A 11 15.02 9.96 17.01
C ASP A 11 13.94 10.65 16.15
N ALA A 12 14.04 10.58 14.83
CA ALA A 12 13.02 11.08 13.91
C ALA A 12 11.66 10.38 14.12
N ILE A 13 11.67 9.05 14.30
CA ILE A 13 10.47 8.28 14.65
C ILE A 13 9.93 8.64 16.04
N GLY A 14 10.79 8.86 17.03
CA GLY A 14 10.39 9.27 18.38
C GLY A 14 9.60 10.58 18.38
N ARG A 15 10.09 11.59 17.65
CA ARG A 15 9.38 12.88 17.47
C ARG A 15 8.02 12.74 16.79
N ILE A 16 7.89 11.79 15.87
CA ILE A 16 6.62 11.47 15.17
C ILE A 16 5.62 10.87 16.18
N VAL A 17 6.05 9.97 17.07
CA VAL A 17 5.18 9.38 18.11
C VAL A 17 4.64 10.43 19.09
N GLU A 18 5.45 11.42 19.47
CA GLU A 18 5.08 12.44 20.46
C GLU A 18 4.06 13.48 19.96
N THR A 19 3.78 13.52 18.65
CA THR A 19 3.01 14.60 18.02
C THR A 19 1.63 14.18 17.52
N VAL A 20 1.18 12.93 17.77
CA VAL A 20 -0.10 12.41 17.26
C VAL A 20 -1.28 13.06 17.99
N PRO A 21 -2.09 13.93 17.33
CA PRO A 21 -3.24 14.55 17.96
C PRO A 21 -4.40 13.56 18.09
N ALA A 22 -5.15 13.65 19.18
CA ALA A 22 -6.39 12.93 19.37
C ALA A 22 -7.56 13.72 18.74
N GLU A 23 -7.72 13.73 17.41
CA GLU A 23 -9.04 13.93 16.74
C GLU A 23 -8.94 13.90 15.20
N ALA A 24 -9.66 12.93 14.60
CA ALA A 24 -10.00 12.72 13.18
C ALA A 24 -11.15 11.65 13.20
N PRO A 25 -11.74 11.14 12.08
CA PRO A 25 -12.55 9.91 12.16
C PRO A 25 -11.82 8.92 13.06
N THR A 26 -12.53 8.32 14.02
CA THR A 26 -11.82 7.62 15.10
C THR A 26 -10.85 6.65 14.44
N ARG A 27 -9.60 6.62 14.91
CA ARG A 27 -8.56 5.73 14.38
C ARG A 27 -9.13 4.32 14.12
N ASP A 28 -10.04 3.90 14.99
CA ASP A 28 -10.87 2.70 14.88
C ASP A 28 -11.74 2.62 13.62
N GLN A 29 -12.44 3.66 13.17
CA GLN A 29 -13.21 3.66 11.93
C GLN A 29 -12.32 3.44 10.68
N ARG A 30 -11.20 4.15 10.58
CA ARG A 30 -10.25 3.97 9.45
C ARG A 30 -9.62 2.59 9.48
N ARG A 31 -9.27 2.10 10.67
CA ARG A 31 -8.76 0.75 10.89
C ARG A 31 -9.79 -0.32 10.51
N VAL A 32 -11.02 -0.21 10.98
CA VAL A 32 -12.11 -1.16 10.66
C VAL A 32 -12.42 -1.14 9.16
N ALA A 33 -12.44 0.04 8.54
CA ALA A 33 -12.63 0.14 7.09
C ALA A 33 -11.49 -0.55 6.32
N ALA A 34 -10.23 -0.32 6.70
CA ALA A 34 -9.08 -0.96 6.08
C ALA A 34 -9.05 -2.48 6.33
N LEU A 35 -9.31 -2.96 7.54
CA LEU A 35 -9.27 -4.40 7.83
C LEU A 35 -10.47 -5.15 7.23
N SER A 36 -11.65 -4.54 7.15
CA SER A 36 -12.81 -5.17 6.49
C SER A 36 -12.58 -5.38 4.98
N TYR A 37 -11.69 -4.60 4.36
CA TYR A 37 -11.28 -4.84 2.99
C TYR A 37 -10.65 -6.22 2.81
N ALA A 38 -9.74 -6.62 3.70
CA ALA A 38 -9.03 -7.89 3.57
C ALA A 38 -9.97 -9.09 3.79
N ASP A 39 -10.98 -8.94 4.66
CA ASP A 39 -12.04 -9.94 4.83
C ASP A 39 -12.87 -10.08 3.53
N ASP A 40 -13.24 -8.97 2.90
CA ASP A 40 -14.00 -8.95 1.63
C ASP A 40 -13.15 -9.44 0.44
N PHE A 41 -11.83 -9.23 0.49
CA PHE A 41 -10.92 -9.48 -0.62
C PHE A 41 -10.81 -10.96 -1.01
N ALA A 42 -11.14 -11.88 -0.10
CA ALA A 42 -11.17 -13.31 -0.39
C ALA A 42 -12.05 -13.65 -1.60
N ALA A 43 -13.22 -13.00 -1.73
CA ALA A 43 -14.14 -13.23 -2.85
C ALA A 43 -13.56 -12.69 -4.17
N ILE A 44 -12.87 -11.54 -4.14
CA ILE A 44 -12.20 -10.96 -5.30
C ILE A 44 -11.06 -11.88 -5.78
N ALA A 45 -10.26 -12.40 -4.86
CA ALA A 45 -9.18 -13.33 -5.18
C ALA A 45 -9.70 -14.66 -5.75
N GLU A 46 -10.83 -15.16 -5.24
CA GLU A 46 -11.49 -16.33 -5.80
C GLU A 46 -12.03 -16.07 -7.22
N ALA A 47 -12.70 -14.94 -7.44
CA ALA A 47 -13.19 -14.53 -8.75
C ALA A 47 -12.05 -14.41 -9.76
N PHE A 48 -10.93 -13.76 -9.38
CA PHE A 48 -9.72 -13.69 -10.20
C PHE A 48 -9.20 -15.09 -10.57
N SER A 49 -9.12 -15.99 -9.59
CA SER A 49 -8.60 -17.35 -9.78
C SER A 49 -9.48 -18.21 -10.69
N ARG A 50 -10.80 -17.93 -10.73
CA ARG A 50 -11.76 -18.58 -11.65
C ARG A 50 -11.76 -17.97 -13.05
N GLY A 51 -11.08 -16.84 -13.24
CA GLY A 51 -11.09 -16.07 -14.49
C GLY A 51 -12.41 -15.34 -14.72
N ASP A 52 -13.12 -14.98 -13.64
CA ASP A 52 -14.38 -14.24 -13.72
C ASP A 52 -14.10 -12.76 -14.05
N ASP A 53 -14.63 -12.25 -15.16
CA ASP A 53 -14.36 -10.88 -15.63
C ASP A 53 -14.75 -9.76 -14.64
N THR A 54 -15.58 -10.06 -13.64
CA THR A 54 -16.09 -9.11 -12.64
C THR A 54 -15.10 -8.77 -11.53
N TRP A 55 -14.03 -9.57 -11.35
CA TRP A 55 -13.10 -9.42 -10.21
C TRP A 55 -12.54 -8.00 -10.08
N PHE A 56 -12.23 -7.35 -11.21
CA PHE A 56 -11.62 -6.03 -11.22
C PHE A 56 -12.62 -4.94 -10.86
N ASP A 57 -13.89 -5.08 -11.26
CA ASP A 57 -14.93 -4.12 -10.87
C ASP A 57 -15.24 -4.22 -9.38
N ASP A 58 -15.28 -5.44 -8.84
CA ASP A 58 -15.43 -5.69 -7.41
C ASP A 58 -14.24 -5.13 -6.63
N PHE A 59 -13.02 -5.37 -7.12
CA PHE A 59 -11.79 -4.80 -6.57
C PHE A 59 -11.80 -3.27 -6.59
N ARG A 60 -12.12 -2.67 -7.74
CA ARG A 60 -12.17 -1.21 -7.92
C ARG A 60 -13.17 -0.59 -6.95
N ALA A 61 -14.40 -1.12 -6.90
CA ALA A 61 -15.42 -0.62 -5.99
C ALA A 61 -15.00 -0.73 -4.51
N ALA A 62 -14.39 -1.86 -4.12
CA ALA A 62 -13.90 -2.07 -2.77
C ALA A 62 -12.75 -1.11 -2.39
N ALA A 63 -11.80 -0.90 -3.30
CA ALA A 63 -10.64 -0.03 -3.12
C ALA A 63 -11.04 1.46 -3.08
N GLU A 64 -11.92 1.92 -3.98
CA GLU A 64 -12.43 3.29 -4.01
C GLU A 64 -13.22 3.62 -2.74
N THR A 65 -14.14 2.75 -2.32
CA THR A 65 -14.98 2.93 -1.12
C THR A 65 -14.14 3.18 0.15
N ARG A 66 -12.93 2.61 0.19
CA ARG A 66 -12.02 2.67 1.33
C ARG A 66 -10.81 3.56 1.09
N ALA A 67 -10.77 4.26 -0.04
CA ALA A 67 -9.67 5.12 -0.48
C ALA A 67 -8.29 4.44 -0.41
N LEU A 68 -8.21 3.16 -0.81
CA LEU A 68 -6.97 2.36 -0.74
C LEU A 68 -6.05 2.55 -1.95
N ALA A 69 -6.59 3.02 -3.07
CA ALA A 69 -5.87 3.28 -4.31
C ALA A 69 -6.44 4.51 -5.03
N ASP A 70 -5.68 5.04 -5.98
CA ASP A 70 -6.07 6.20 -6.79
C ASP A 70 -7.25 5.84 -7.72
N PRO A 71 -8.43 6.49 -7.59
CA PRO A 71 -9.59 6.23 -8.45
C PRO A 71 -9.33 6.46 -9.94
N ASP A 72 -8.51 7.46 -10.30
CA ASP A 72 -8.22 7.75 -11.70
C ASP A 72 -7.37 6.63 -12.31
N ALA A 73 -6.41 6.10 -11.58
CA ALA A 73 -5.60 4.98 -12.03
C ALA A 73 -6.42 3.68 -12.16
N LEU A 74 -7.34 3.42 -11.22
CA LEU A 74 -8.26 2.28 -11.33
C LEU A 74 -9.17 2.39 -12.57
N ARG A 75 -9.69 3.59 -12.83
CA ARG A 75 -10.48 3.87 -14.05
C ARG A 75 -9.65 3.63 -15.31
N MET A 76 -8.42 4.12 -15.37
CA MET A 76 -7.53 3.94 -16.53
C MET A 76 -7.22 2.46 -16.81
N ILE A 77 -7.05 1.64 -15.77
CA ILE A 77 -6.90 0.19 -15.94
C ILE A 77 -8.20 -0.44 -16.45
N GLY A 78 -9.36 -0.02 -15.94
CA GLY A 78 -10.66 -0.44 -16.48
C GLY A 78 -10.81 -0.11 -17.97
N ASP A 79 -10.50 1.13 -18.35
CA ASP A 79 -10.51 1.59 -19.74
C ASP A 79 -9.52 0.78 -20.61
N ALA A 80 -8.36 0.41 -20.05
CA ALA A 80 -7.41 -0.46 -20.72
C ALA A 80 -7.97 -1.89 -20.91
N ARG A 81 -8.63 -2.47 -19.89
CA ARG A 81 -9.30 -3.78 -19.99
C ARG A 81 -10.33 -3.78 -21.12
N ASP A 82 -11.11 -2.72 -21.25
CA ASP A 82 -12.11 -2.58 -22.32
C ASP A 82 -11.46 -2.39 -23.70
N ARG A 83 -10.36 -1.64 -23.78
CA ARG A 83 -9.68 -1.30 -25.04
C ARG A 83 -8.87 -2.45 -25.63
N VAL A 84 -8.10 -3.18 -24.81
CA VAL A 84 -7.18 -4.23 -25.28
C VAL A 84 -7.61 -5.65 -24.88
N GLY A 85 -8.65 -5.77 -24.06
CA GLY A 85 -9.19 -7.03 -23.56
C GLY A 85 -8.72 -7.36 -22.14
N ALA A 86 -9.67 -7.74 -21.28
CA ALA A 86 -9.45 -8.01 -19.85
C ALA A 86 -8.29 -8.98 -19.61
N GLN A 87 -8.26 -10.11 -20.31
CA GLN A 87 -7.24 -11.14 -20.12
C GLN A 87 -5.79 -10.62 -20.30
N GLN A 88 -5.56 -9.65 -21.19
CA GLN A 88 -4.22 -9.10 -21.42
C GLN A 88 -3.77 -8.23 -20.24
N VAL A 89 -4.67 -7.41 -19.71
CA VAL A 89 -4.39 -6.52 -18.57
C VAL A 89 -4.32 -7.31 -17.28
N ASP A 90 -5.23 -8.27 -17.09
CA ASP A 90 -5.32 -9.11 -15.89
C ASP A 90 -4.06 -9.96 -15.67
N SER A 91 -3.32 -10.27 -16.74
CA SER A 91 -2.02 -10.96 -16.65
C SER A 91 -0.97 -10.18 -15.84
N ALA A 92 -1.07 -8.84 -15.80
CA ALA A 92 -0.19 -8.00 -14.97
C ALA A 92 -0.44 -8.17 -13.46
N PHE A 93 -1.64 -8.62 -13.09
CA PHE A 93 -2.01 -8.90 -11.69
C PHE A 93 -1.73 -10.34 -11.29
N ALA A 94 -1.62 -11.27 -12.24
CA ALA A 94 -1.50 -12.70 -11.98
C ALA A 94 -0.34 -13.08 -11.03
N GLN A 95 0.78 -12.35 -11.10
CA GLN A 95 1.90 -12.59 -10.19
C GLN A 95 1.54 -12.25 -8.74
N LEU A 96 0.79 -11.18 -8.49
CA LEU A 96 0.38 -10.78 -7.14
C LEU A 96 -0.57 -11.81 -6.50
N PHE A 97 -1.48 -12.39 -7.28
CA PHE A 97 -2.43 -13.40 -6.79
C PHE A 97 -1.83 -14.81 -6.65
N ALA A 98 -0.59 -15.02 -7.10
CA ALA A 98 0.08 -16.31 -6.94
C ALA A 98 0.49 -16.55 -5.48
N ALA A 99 0.41 -17.81 -5.03
CA ALA A 99 0.74 -18.18 -3.66
C ALA A 99 2.22 -17.92 -3.33
N GLY A 100 2.49 -17.28 -2.18
CA GLY A 100 3.85 -16.99 -1.69
C GLY A 100 4.52 -15.79 -2.35
N THR A 101 3.77 -14.97 -3.09
CA THR A 101 4.28 -13.75 -3.71
C THR A 101 4.52 -12.64 -2.68
N GLY A 102 5.66 -11.97 -2.81
CA GLY A 102 6.02 -10.78 -2.04
C GLY A 102 5.88 -9.46 -2.80
N SER A 103 6.32 -8.38 -2.17
CA SER A 103 6.45 -7.03 -2.76
C SER A 103 7.15 -7.01 -4.13
N SER A 104 8.05 -7.96 -4.42
CA SER A 104 8.79 -8.04 -5.68
C SER A 104 7.92 -8.20 -6.93
N ALA A 105 6.68 -8.68 -6.82
CA ALA A 105 5.77 -8.75 -7.97
C ALA A 105 5.35 -7.35 -8.48
N LEU A 106 5.50 -6.30 -7.66
CA LEU A 106 5.28 -4.92 -8.08
C LEU A 106 6.25 -4.49 -9.19
N ASP A 107 7.47 -5.03 -9.19
CA ASP A 107 8.52 -4.67 -10.16
C ASP A 107 8.15 -5.08 -11.58
N SER A 108 7.39 -6.17 -11.72
CA SER A 108 6.86 -6.62 -13.02
C SER A 108 5.51 -5.99 -13.36
N MET A 109 4.65 -5.76 -12.35
CA MET A 109 3.32 -5.18 -12.55
C MET A 109 3.40 -3.74 -13.07
N VAL A 110 4.26 -2.91 -12.49
CA VAL A 110 4.39 -1.48 -12.84
C VAL A 110 4.69 -1.27 -14.32
N PRO A 111 5.76 -1.85 -14.91
CA PRO A 111 6.01 -1.69 -16.34
C PRO A 111 4.93 -2.35 -17.20
N ALA A 112 4.33 -3.47 -16.77
CA ALA A 112 3.28 -4.15 -17.53
C ALA A 112 2.01 -3.30 -17.70
N LEU A 113 1.52 -2.68 -16.63
CA LEU A 113 0.31 -1.83 -16.71
C LEU A 113 0.59 -0.51 -17.44
N ARG A 114 1.77 0.07 -17.24
CA ARG A 114 2.18 1.31 -17.92
C ARG A 114 2.39 1.13 -19.43
N ALA A 115 2.57 -0.11 -19.91
CA ALA A 115 2.61 -0.40 -21.33
C ALA A 115 1.24 -0.20 -22.02
N TYR A 116 0.14 -0.33 -21.27
CA TYR A 116 -1.22 -0.13 -21.80
C TYR A 116 -1.68 1.32 -21.70
N ASP A 117 -1.17 2.06 -20.72
CA ASP A 117 -1.44 3.49 -20.55
C ASP A 117 -0.23 4.19 -19.93
N SER A 118 0.43 5.06 -20.71
CA SER A 118 1.65 5.75 -20.28
C SER A 118 1.42 6.83 -19.23
N ASP A 119 0.18 7.30 -19.09
CA ASP A 119 -0.19 8.32 -18.11
C ASP A 119 -0.33 7.71 -16.71
N LEU A 120 -0.38 6.37 -16.60
CA LEU A 120 -0.26 5.69 -15.31
C LEU A 120 1.13 5.95 -14.71
N THR A 121 1.15 6.62 -13.57
CA THR A 121 2.38 6.81 -12.80
C THR A 121 2.78 5.51 -12.12
N ALA A 122 4.09 5.30 -11.92
CA ALA A 122 4.57 4.14 -11.17
C ALA A 122 3.98 4.11 -9.75
N GLU A 123 3.79 5.29 -9.15
CA GLU A 123 3.25 5.47 -7.80
C GLU A 123 1.78 5.05 -7.70
N ALA A 124 0.96 5.40 -8.70
CA ALA A 124 -0.43 4.98 -8.73
C ALA A 124 -0.56 3.46 -8.92
N VAL A 125 0.27 2.87 -9.79
CA VAL A 125 0.29 1.41 -9.99
C VAL A 125 0.80 0.67 -8.74
N MET A 126 1.81 1.21 -8.05
CA MET A 126 2.24 0.69 -6.74
C MET A 126 1.11 0.74 -5.71
N GLY A 127 0.34 1.84 -5.65
CA GLY A 127 -0.83 1.95 -4.78
C GLY A 127 -1.85 0.83 -5.02
N ILE A 128 -2.12 0.53 -6.29
CA ILE A 128 -3.04 -0.54 -6.70
C ILE A 128 -2.49 -1.92 -6.32
N GLY A 129 -1.22 -2.19 -6.61
CA GLY A 129 -0.59 -3.46 -6.26
C GLY A 129 -0.48 -3.67 -4.74
N ALA A 130 -0.19 -2.61 -3.98
CA ALA A 130 -0.18 -2.63 -2.52
C ALA A 130 -1.58 -2.92 -1.94
N ALA A 131 -2.65 -2.41 -2.56
CA ALA A 131 -4.01 -2.75 -2.17
C ALA A 131 -4.28 -4.26 -2.36
N VAL A 132 -3.85 -4.84 -3.49
CA VAL A 132 -3.96 -6.31 -3.71
C VAL A 132 -3.17 -7.09 -2.66
N LEU A 133 -1.90 -6.75 -2.42
CA LEU A 133 -1.06 -7.41 -1.42
C LEU A 133 -1.66 -7.31 0.00
N PHE A 134 -2.19 -6.14 0.35
CA PHE A 134 -2.88 -5.92 1.62
C PHE A 134 -4.15 -6.78 1.74
N GLY A 135 -4.91 -6.94 0.67
CA GLY A 135 -6.08 -7.82 0.65
C GLY A 135 -5.71 -9.29 0.86
N LEU A 136 -4.58 -9.74 0.30
CA LEU A 136 -4.10 -11.12 0.41
C LEU A 136 -3.46 -11.43 1.77
N ALA A 137 -2.69 -10.49 2.32
CA ALA A 137 -1.96 -10.66 3.57
C ALA A 137 -1.93 -9.35 4.39
N PRO A 138 -3.04 -8.99 5.06
CA PRO A 138 -3.19 -7.71 5.77
C PRO A 138 -2.28 -7.55 7.00
N TRP A 139 -1.65 -8.64 7.43
CA TRP A 139 -0.70 -8.65 8.55
C TRP A 139 0.74 -8.37 8.11
N GLU A 140 1.03 -8.53 6.82
CA GLU A 140 2.37 -8.37 6.24
C GLU A 140 2.48 -7.06 5.44
N TYR A 141 1.39 -6.67 4.77
CA TYR A 141 1.35 -5.53 3.88
C TYR A 141 0.43 -4.43 4.40
N VAL A 142 0.54 -3.23 3.82
CA VAL A 142 -0.33 -2.09 4.09
C VAL A 142 -0.69 -1.36 2.80
N PRO A 143 -1.82 -0.63 2.76
CA PRO A 143 -2.10 0.27 1.65
C PRO A 143 -0.95 1.28 1.44
N TYR A 144 -0.65 1.60 0.19
CA TYR A 144 0.40 2.55 -0.16
C TYR A 144 -0.19 3.88 -0.63
N HIS A 145 0.17 4.96 0.07
CA HIS A 145 -0.20 6.33 -0.27
C HIS A 145 1.06 7.15 -0.51
N ASP A 146 1.34 7.49 -1.78
CA ASP A 146 2.64 8.04 -2.15
C ASP A 146 2.99 9.34 -1.42
N ALA A 147 2.07 10.31 -1.37
CA ALA A 147 2.34 11.59 -0.72
C ALA A 147 2.74 11.43 0.77
N SER A 148 2.03 10.56 1.50
CA SER A 148 2.37 10.24 2.89
C SER A 148 3.68 9.47 2.99
N ALA A 149 3.85 8.44 2.16
CA ALA A 149 5.03 7.57 2.15
C ALA A 149 6.32 8.33 1.81
N SER A 150 6.32 9.08 0.71
CA SER A 150 7.45 9.90 0.26
C SER A 150 7.83 10.96 1.28
N SER A 151 6.84 11.62 1.89
CA SER A 151 7.09 12.65 2.89
C SER A 151 7.57 12.04 4.22
N PHE A 152 7.05 10.87 4.60
CA PHE A 152 7.50 10.11 5.77
C PHE A 152 8.94 9.65 5.61
N LEU A 153 9.28 8.96 4.51
CA LEU A 153 10.64 8.51 4.22
C LEU A 153 11.63 9.68 4.17
N ARG A 154 11.25 10.82 3.57
CA ARG A 154 12.09 12.02 3.53
C ARG A 154 12.37 12.62 4.92
N ARG A 155 11.43 12.52 5.86
CA ARG A 155 11.65 12.96 7.25
C ARG A 155 12.56 12.00 8.02
N LEU A 156 12.66 10.75 7.60
CA LEU A 156 13.50 9.72 8.21
C LEU A 156 14.95 9.73 7.71
N GLY A 157 15.19 10.22 6.48
CA GLY A 157 16.52 10.38 5.90
C GLY A 157 16.62 11.74 5.22
N THR A 158 17.39 12.65 5.81
CA THR A 158 17.66 13.99 5.28
C THR A 158 18.34 14.00 3.90
N GLU A 159 18.71 12.84 3.36
CA GLU A 159 19.00 12.58 1.94
C GLU A 159 18.07 11.48 1.40
N PRO A 160 17.52 11.63 0.18
CA PRO A 160 16.67 10.62 -0.43
C PRO A 160 17.47 9.32 -0.62
N TRP A 161 16.96 8.21 -0.08
CA TRP A 161 17.57 6.90 -0.32
C TRP A 161 17.45 6.56 -1.81
N PRO A 162 18.52 6.02 -2.44
CA PRO A 162 18.43 5.53 -3.80
C PRO A 162 17.41 4.38 -3.83
N ILE A 163 16.52 4.44 -4.81
CA ILE A 163 15.47 3.44 -5.04
C ILE A 163 15.63 3.03 -6.50
N ASP A 164 16.02 1.77 -6.70
CA ASP A 164 16.25 1.21 -8.03
C ASP A 164 14.97 0.55 -8.57
N GLU A 165 14.17 -0.08 -7.70
CA GLU A 165 12.94 -0.80 -8.07
C GLU A 165 11.69 -0.33 -7.30
N PRO A 166 10.47 -0.47 -7.86
CA PRO A 166 9.21 -0.17 -7.17
C PRO A 166 9.06 -0.88 -5.80
N SER A 167 9.40 -2.17 -5.74
CA SER A 167 9.28 -2.98 -4.54
C SER A 167 10.19 -2.49 -3.41
N ASP A 168 11.37 -1.95 -3.73
CA ASP A 168 12.30 -1.40 -2.74
C ASP A 168 11.65 -0.24 -1.97
N ARG A 169 10.97 0.67 -2.68
CA ARG A 169 10.27 1.79 -2.04
C ARG A 169 9.19 1.28 -1.09
N TYR A 170 8.42 0.30 -1.53
CA TYR A 170 7.34 -0.26 -0.73
C TYR A 170 7.86 -1.00 0.51
N GLU A 171 8.93 -1.79 0.37
CA GLU A 171 9.60 -2.46 1.49
C GLU A 171 10.20 -1.47 2.50
N GLN A 172 10.76 -0.34 2.04
CA GLN A 172 11.25 0.71 2.93
C GLN A 172 10.14 1.28 3.79
N VAL A 173 8.96 1.55 3.20
CA VAL A 173 7.78 2.02 3.95
C VAL A 173 7.37 0.99 5.00
N ILE A 174 7.16 -0.27 4.60
CA ILE A 174 6.73 -1.34 5.51
C ILE A 174 7.69 -1.48 6.68
N GLY A 175 9.00 -1.52 6.41
CA GLY A 175 9.96 -1.68 7.48
C GLY A 175 10.11 -0.42 8.35
N ALA A 176 9.91 0.78 7.81
CA ALA A 176 9.86 2.01 8.61
C ALA A 176 8.66 2.03 9.56
N LEU A 177 7.48 1.60 9.10
CA LEU A 177 6.30 1.42 9.94
C LEU A 177 6.53 0.35 11.02
N ALA A 178 7.19 -0.77 10.69
CA ALA A 178 7.53 -1.80 11.66
C ALA A 178 8.45 -1.28 12.78
N ILE A 179 9.36 -0.35 12.47
CA ILE A 179 10.20 0.29 13.48
C ILE A 179 9.41 1.30 14.30
N LEU A 180 8.52 2.09 13.67
CA LEU A 180 7.59 2.97 14.38
C LEU A 180 6.73 2.18 15.38
N LEU A 181 6.22 1.00 15.00
CA LEU A 181 5.53 0.09 15.92
C LEU A 181 6.40 -0.30 17.11
N ARG A 182 7.64 -0.69 16.85
CA ARG A 182 8.58 -1.09 17.90
C ARG A 182 8.87 0.05 18.88
N VAL A 183 9.10 1.27 18.37
CA VAL A 183 9.37 2.46 19.20
C VAL A 183 8.13 2.92 19.94
N SER A 184 6.95 2.90 19.31
CA SER A 184 5.69 3.29 19.96
C SER A 184 5.37 2.41 21.17
N ARG A 185 5.66 1.10 21.12
CA ARG A 185 5.52 0.19 22.27
C ARG A 185 6.46 0.52 23.44
N GLN A 186 7.55 1.25 23.19
CA GLN A 186 8.48 1.72 24.21
C GLN A 186 8.09 3.09 24.76
N ALA A 187 7.37 3.88 23.98
CA ALA A 187 6.74 5.14 24.40
C ALA A 187 5.34 4.87 24.99
N ASP A 188 4.76 5.82 25.71
CA ASP A 188 3.49 5.66 26.45
C ASP A 188 2.21 5.49 25.56
N GLY A 189 2.35 5.17 24.27
CA GLY A 189 1.24 5.06 23.31
C GLY A 189 1.33 3.82 22.40
N PRO A 190 0.41 2.83 22.51
CA PRO A 190 0.51 1.60 21.73
C PRO A 190 -0.08 1.73 20.31
N LEU A 191 0.77 1.59 19.29
CA LEU A 191 0.34 1.15 17.97
C LEU A 191 0.30 -0.39 17.93
N ARG A 192 -0.79 -0.96 17.40
CA ARG A 192 -1.04 -2.41 17.48
C ARG A 192 -0.55 -3.17 16.24
N ASP A 193 -0.68 -2.58 15.05
CA ASP A 193 -0.35 -3.20 13.76
C ASP A 193 0.13 -2.18 12.71
N LEU A 194 0.57 -2.67 11.55
CA LEU A 194 1.12 -1.82 10.49
C LEU A 194 0.08 -0.82 9.94
N VAL A 195 -1.21 -1.19 9.92
CA VAL A 195 -2.31 -0.31 9.50
C VAL A 195 -2.47 0.87 10.47
N ASP A 196 -2.47 0.61 11.77
CA ASP A 196 -2.47 1.66 12.80
C ASP A 196 -1.27 2.59 12.63
N ALA A 197 -0.09 2.04 12.35
CA ALA A 197 1.13 2.81 12.12
C ALA A 197 1.01 3.71 10.88
N GLN A 198 0.50 3.18 9.77
CA GLN A 198 0.26 3.96 8.55
C GLN A 198 -0.76 5.08 8.78
N ILE A 199 -1.87 4.79 9.47
CA ILE A 199 -2.90 5.79 9.80
C ILE A 199 -2.30 6.92 10.66
N ALA A 200 -1.47 6.56 11.64
CA ALA A 200 -0.79 7.55 12.49
C ALA A 200 0.17 8.42 11.66
N VAL A 201 0.95 7.83 10.75
CA VAL A 201 1.79 8.58 9.81
C VAL A 201 0.94 9.52 8.95
N ASP A 202 -0.11 9.03 8.29
CA ASP A 202 -0.98 9.87 7.45
C ASP A 202 -1.55 11.08 8.19
N GLN A 203 -1.93 10.91 9.46
CA GLN A 203 -2.48 11.99 10.27
C GLN A 203 -1.45 13.06 10.61
N LEU A 204 -0.20 12.67 10.82
CA LEU A 204 0.91 13.59 11.12
C LEU A 204 1.41 14.38 9.91
N MET A 205 1.14 13.85 8.71
CA MET A 205 1.63 14.42 7.45
C MET A 205 0.61 15.34 6.76
N ARG A 206 -0.59 15.47 7.33
CA ARG A 206 -1.63 16.43 6.94
C ARG A 206 -1.56 17.67 7.80
#